data_AF-A0A7G6STP6-F1
#
_entry.id   AF-A0A7G6STP6-F1
#
_cell.length_a   1.000
_cell.length_b   1.000
_cell.length_c   1.000
_cell.angle_alpha   90.00
_cell.angle_beta   90.00
_cell.angle_gamma   90.00
#
_symmetry.space_group_name_H-M   'P 1'
#
loop_
_entity.id
_entity.type
_entity.pdbx_description
1 polymer ?
#
loop_
_entity_poly.entity_id
_entity_poly.type
_entity_poly.pdbx_seq_one_letter_code
_entity_poly.pdbx_strand_id
1 'polypeptide(L)'
;MKSAVVRLPAKTVPETGERLRPLWIPAAEALSVKQALFAFQGEYAISEDTLRRLIDKHGIANRSVTGGSWRVSAPALAMALDGDTAALELLRQDNRDHPDVARYFARLGIPRP
;
A
#
# COMPACT_ATOMS: atom_id res chain seq x y z
N MET A 1 20.57 -6.83 27.46
CA MET A 1 20.35 -7.32 26.08
C MET A 1 20.09 -6.11 25.20
N LYS A 2 21.00 -5.77 24.27
CA LYS A 2 20.85 -4.60 23.39
C LYS A 2 20.05 -5.03 22.15
N SER A 3 18.84 -4.50 22.00
CA SER A 3 18.05 -4.65 20.77
C SER A 3 18.78 -3.94 19.62
N ALA A 4 19.24 -4.72 18.65
CA ALA A 4 19.82 -4.17 17.43
C ALA A 4 18.70 -3.56 16.58
N VAL A 5 18.68 -2.24 16.49
CA VAL A 5 17.84 -1.54 15.50
C VAL A 5 18.41 -1.87 14.13
N VAL A 6 17.77 -2.80 13.42
CA VAL A 6 18.09 -3.10 12.03
C VAL A 6 17.76 -1.86 11.21
N ARG A 7 18.79 -1.08 10.86
CA ARG A 7 18.67 0.03 9.93
C ARG A 7 18.43 -0.58 8.55
N LEU A 8 17.19 -0.51 8.06
CA LEU A 8 16.86 -0.93 6.69
C LEU A 8 17.68 -0.10 5.69
N PRO A 9 18.19 -0.72 4.60
CA PRO A 9 19.02 -0.03 3.62
C PRO A 9 18.25 1.11 2.94
N ALA A 10 19.00 2.16 2.60
CA ALA A 10 18.48 3.41 2.07
C ALA A 10 17.63 3.25 0.78
N LYS A 11 16.69 4.18 0.64
CA LYS A 11 15.71 4.35 -0.44
C LYS A 11 16.43 4.48 -1.80
N THR A 12 16.30 3.49 -2.67
CA THR A 12 16.67 3.62 -4.09
C THR A 12 15.45 3.23 -4.92
N VAL A 13 15.13 4.08 -5.90
CA VAL A 13 14.08 3.86 -6.90
C VAL A 13 14.43 2.57 -7.64
N PRO A 14 13.49 1.64 -7.87
CA PRO A 14 13.78 0.42 -8.58
C PRO A 14 14.13 0.70 -10.05
N GLU A 15 15.25 0.14 -10.50
CA GLU A 15 15.67 0.20 -11.91
C GLU A 15 14.78 -0.73 -12.77
N THR A 16 14.64 -0.44 -14.06
CA THR A 16 13.72 -1.16 -14.96
C THR A 16 14.03 -2.66 -14.99
N GLY A 17 13.23 -3.47 -14.29
CA GLY A 17 13.41 -4.92 -14.13
C GLY A 17 13.54 -5.39 -12.68
N GLU A 18 13.71 -4.49 -11.71
CA GLU A 18 13.71 -4.84 -10.30
C GLU A 18 12.31 -5.15 -9.77
N ARG A 19 12.22 -6.21 -8.95
CA ARG A 19 10.99 -6.57 -8.24
C ARG A 19 10.52 -5.37 -7.42
N LEU A 20 9.23 -5.05 -7.51
CA LEU A 20 8.59 -4.04 -6.66
C LEU A 20 8.95 -4.26 -5.19
N ARG A 21 9.48 -3.23 -4.53
CA ARG A 21 9.80 -3.30 -3.10
C ARG A 21 8.54 -3.67 -2.32
N PRO A 22 8.61 -4.65 -1.40
CA PRO A 22 7.47 -4.98 -0.55
C PRO A 22 7.00 -3.76 0.23
N LEU A 23 5.69 -3.47 0.16
CA LEU A 23 5.09 -2.37 0.90
C LEU A 23 4.97 -2.76 2.39
N TRP A 24 5.48 -1.91 3.28
CA TRP A 24 5.23 -2.05 4.71
C TRP A 24 3.82 -1.58 5.02
N ILE A 25 2.95 -2.48 5.54
CA ILE A 25 1.52 -2.21 5.78
C ILE A 25 1.20 -2.27 7.28
N PRO A 26 1.22 -1.11 7.98
CA PRO A 26 0.73 -0.99 9.35
C PRO A 26 -0.70 -1.47 9.51
N ALA A 27 -1.08 -1.89 10.72
CA ALA A 27 -2.43 -2.37 11.00
C ALA A 27 -3.52 -1.30 10.70
N ALA A 28 -3.23 -0.02 10.96
CA ALA A 28 -4.14 1.09 10.68
C ALA A 28 -4.41 1.29 9.17
N GLU A 29 -3.50 0.85 8.30
CA GLU A 29 -3.64 0.95 6.84
C GLU A 29 -4.21 -0.33 6.21
N ALA A 30 -4.24 -1.44 6.97
CA ALA A 30 -4.51 -2.77 6.43
C ALA A 30 -6.00 -3.07 6.34
N LEU A 31 -6.47 -3.36 5.13
CA LEU A 31 -7.83 -3.83 4.86
C LEU A 31 -7.79 -5.28 4.34
N SER A 32 -8.81 -6.06 4.71
CA SER A 32 -9.14 -7.27 3.96
C SER A 32 -9.73 -6.92 2.58
N VAL A 33 -9.76 -7.89 1.66
CA VAL A 33 -10.39 -7.72 0.34
C VAL A 33 -11.82 -7.20 0.46
N LYS A 34 -12.61 -7.80 1.36
CA LYS A 34 -14.01 -7.42 1.58
C LYS A 34 -14.13 -5.97 2.10
N GLN A 35 -13.26 -5.57 3.03
CA GLN A 35 -13.23 -4.20 3.54
C GLN A 35 -12.80 -3.20 2.47
N ALA A 36 -11.81 -3.54 1.64
CA ALA A 36 -11.37 -2.70 0.54
C ALA A 36 -12.51 -2.48 -0.48
N LEU A 37 -13.21 -3.54 -0.88
CA LEU A 37 -14.38 -3.40 -1.76
C LEU A 37 -15.44 -2.50 -1.13
N PHE A 38 -15.78 -2.74 0.13
CA PHE A 38 -16.79 -1.94 0.84
C PHE A 38 -16.39 -0.47 0.99
N ALA A 39 -15.12 -0.18 1.29
CA ALA A 39 -14.62 1.17 1.51
C ALA A 39 -14.57 1.99 0.22
N PHE A 40 -14.25 1.35 -0.91
CA PHE A 40 -14.03 2.06 -2.18
C PHE A 40 -15.21 1.98 -3.16
N GLN A 41 -16.21 1.11 -2.94
CA GLN A 41 -17.37 0.96 -3.86
C GLN A 41 -18.16 2.27 -4.13
N GLY A 42 -18.14 3.22 -3.19
CA GLY A 42 -18.88 4.49 -3.32
C GLY A 42 -18.19 5.50 -4.23
N GLU A 43 -16.86 5.48 -4.30
CA GLU A 43 -16.07 6.37 -5.15
C GLU A 43 -15.64 5.67 -6.45
N TYR A 44 -15.41 4.36 -6.40
CA TYR A 44 -14.93 3.56 -7.51
C TYR A 44 -15.77 2.28 -7.61
N ALA A 45 -16.34 2.02 -8.78
CA ALA A 45 -17.05 0.77 -9.06
C ALA A 45 -16.06 -0.39 -9.30
N ILE A 46 -15.41 -0.86 -8.24
CA ILE A 46 -14.41 -1.94 -8.30
C ILE A 46 -15.03 -3.30 -7.98
N SER A 47 -14.76 -4.29 -8.83
CA SER A 47 -15.05 -5.69 -8.54
C SER A 47 -13.89 -6.34 -7.79
N GLU A 48 -14.14 -7.51 -7.19
CA GLU A 48 -13.08 -8.30 -6.54
C GLU A 48 -11.96 -8.67 -7.53
N ASP A 49 -12.32 -9.02 -8.77
CA ASP A 49 -11.34 -9.36 -9.82
C ASP A 49 -10.47 -8.17 -10.19
N THR A 50 -11.05 -6.98 -10.32
CA THR A 50 -10.30 -5.74 -10.55
C THR A 50 -9.36 -5.45 -9.39
N LEU A 51 -9.85 -5.58 -8.15
CA LEU A 51 -9.02 -5.40 -6.96
C LEU A 51 -7.84 -6.38 -6.95
N ARG A 52 -8.06 -7.66 -7.28
CA ARG A 52 -6.98 -8.67 -7.36
C ARG A 52 -5.96 -8.33 -8.45
N ARG A 53 -6.41 -7.90 -9.63
CA ARG A 53 -5.52 -7.42 -10.69
C ARG A 53 -4.70 -6.21 -10.26
N LEU A 54 -5.29 -5.28 -9.52
CA LEU A 54 -4.57 -4.13 -8.97
C LEU A 54 -3.54 -4.55 -7.92
N ILE A 55 -3.89 -5.49 -7.04
CA ILE A 55 -2.97 -6.09 -6.06
C ILE A 55 -1.76 -6.69 -6.76
N ASP A 56 -1.97 -7.52 -7.79
CA ASP A 56 -0.89 -8.19 -8.50
C ASP A 56 -0.05 -7.20 -9.31
N LYS A 57 -0.68 -6.26 -10.00
CA LYS A 57 -0.01 -5.24 -10.82
C LYS A 57 0.84 -4.29 -9.99
N HIS A 58 0.34 -3.84 -8.85
CA HIS A 58 0.95 -2.76 -8.06
C HIS A 58 1.63 -3.25 -6.78
N GLY A 59 1.52 -4.53 -6.42
CA GLY A 59 2.14 -5.07 -5.20
C GLY A 59 1.63 -4.40 -3.92
N ILE A 60 0.35 -4.03 -3.87
CA ILE A 60 -0.26 -3.22 -2.79
C ILE A 60 -0.85 -4.04 -1.65
N ALA A 61 -0.60 -5.35 -1.63
CA ALA A 61 -1.03 -6.22 -0.55
C ALA A 61 0.05 -7.25 -0.20
N ASN A 62 0.01 -7.71 1.05
CA ASN A 62 0.82 -8.85 1.51
C ASN A 62 -0.04 -9.86 2.27
N ARG A 63 0.54 -11.04 2.52
CA ARG A 63 -0.04 -12.07 3.38
C ARG A 63 1.00 -12.47 4.40
N SER A 64 0.58 -12.66 5.65
CA SER A 64 1.49 -13.07 6.73
C SER A 64 1.85 -14.55 6.67
N VAL A 65 1.00 -15.38 6.07
CA VAL A 65 1.20 -16.82 5.89
C VAL A 65 0.63 -17.29 4.55
N THR A 66 1.15 -18.39 4.02
CA THR A 66 0.57 -19.07 2.84
C THR A 66 -0.88 -19.45 3.12
N GLY A 67 -1.79 -19.08 2.21
CA GLY A 67 -3.24 -19.28 2.41
C GLY A 67 -3.92 -18.27 3.34
N GLY A 68 -3.16 -17.38 3.99
CA GLY A 68 -3.70 -16.33 4.85
C GLY A 68 -4.51 -15.27 4.10
N SER A 69 -5.29 -14.50 4.86
CA SER A 69 -6.05 -13.36 4.34
C SER A 69 -5.10 -12.29 3.79
N TRP A 70 -5.48 -11.68 2.66
CA TRP A 70 -4.78 -10.51 2.13
C TRP A 70 -4.90 -9.33 3.08
N ARG A 71 -3.78 -8.65 3.28
CA ARG A 71 -3.69 -7.33 3.91
C ARG A 71 -3.38 -6.32 2.80
N VAL A 72 -4.41 -5.62 2.35
CA VAL A 72 -4.32 -4.58 1.32
C VAL A 72 -4.04 -3.25 1.99
N SER A 73 -3.09 -2.47 1.49
CA SER A 73 -2.88 -1.10 1.97
C SER A 73 -3.95 -0.18 1.38
N ALA A 74 -4.78 0.42 2.26
CA ALA A 74 -5.79 1.39 1.87
C ALA A 74 -5.25 2.61 1.10
N PRO A 75 -4.21 3.33 1.59
CA PRO A 75 -3.66 4.47 0.83
C PRO A 75 -3.04 4.02 -0.49
N ALA A 76 -2.39 2.85 -0.55
CA ALA A 76 -1.82 2.34 -1.79
C ALA A 76 -2.89 1.96 -2.82
N LEU A 77 -4.03 1.40 -2.37
CA LEU A 77 -5.17 1.12 -3.25
C LEU A 77 -5.77 2.41 -3.80
N ALA A 78 -5.94 3.43 -2.96
CA ALA A 78 -6.43 4.74 -3.39
C ALA A 78 -5.52 5.37 -4.47
N MET A 79 -4.21 5.35 -4.26
CA MET A 79 -3.22 5.83 -5.25
C MET A 79 -3.30 5.04 -6.56
N ALA A 80 -3.43 3.72 -6.49
CA ALA A 80 -3.53 2.87 -7.68
C ALA A 80 -4.82 3.14 -8.47
N LEU A 81 -5.94 3.38 -7.78
CA LEU A 81 -7.22 3.73 -8.40
C LEU A 81 -7.21 5.12 -9.03
N ASP A 82 -6.51 6.08 -8.43
CA ASP A 82 -6.29 7.42 -8.98
C ASP A 82 -5.24 7.45 -10.11
N GLY A 83 -4.55 6.34 -10.36
CA GLY A 83 -3.45 6.27 -11.33
C GLY A 83 -2.18 7.01 -10.88
N ASP A 84 -2.08 7.38 -9.60
CA ASP A 84 -0.96 8.12 -9.02
C ASP A 84 0.19 7.18 -8.67
N THR A 85 0.92 6.77 -9.70
CA THR A 85 2.08 5.89 -9.56
C THR A 85 3.26 6.56 -8.84
N ALA A 86 3.36 7.89 -8.90
CA ALA A 86 4.41 8.64 -8.23
C ALA A 86 4.25 8.61 -6.70
N ALA A 87 3.05 8.88 -6.19
CA ALA A 87 2.76 8.74 -4.77
C ALA A 87 2.91 7.30 -4.29
N LEU A 88 2.50 6.32 -5.11
CA LEU A 88 2.67 4.91 -4.77
C LEU A 88 4.15 4.53 -4.60
N GLU A 89 5.03 5.06 -5.45
CA GLU A 89 6.47 4.80 -5.34
C GLU A 89 7.09 5.49 -4.12
N LEU A 90 6.64 6.71 -3.80
CA LEU A 90 7.02 7.39 -2.55
C LEU A 90 6.59 6.59 -1.32
N LEU A 91 5.38 6.02 -1.34
CA LEU A 91 4.88 5.17 -0.27
C LEU A 91 5.73 3.89 -0.11
N ARG A 92 6.15 3.26 -1.21
CA ARG A 92 7.08 2.10 -1.17
C ARG A 92 8.46 2.45 -0.61
N GLN A 93 8.88 3.70 -0.77
CA GLN A 93 10.10 4.22 -0.16
C GLN A 93 9.88 4.66 1.29
N ASP A 94 8.74 4.33 1.90
CA ASP A 94 8.42 4.69 3.28
C ASP A 94 8.35 6.22 3.49
N ASN A 95 8.12 7.00 2.42
CA ASN A 95 8.06 8.47 2.48
C ASN A 95 6.62 8.96 2.72
N ARG A 96 6.05 8.65 3.89
CA ARG A 96 4.67 9.00 4.26
C ARG A 96 4.46 10.48 4.59
N ASP A 97 5.54 11.22 4.78
CA ASP A 97 5.51 12.66 5.02
C ASP A 97 5.44 13.49 3.73
N HIS A 98 5.72 12.88 2.58
CA HIS A 98 5.60 13.57 1.30
C HIS A 98 4.16 14.04 1.08
N PRO A 99 3.90 15.30 0.67
CA PRO A 99 2.54 15.82 0.48
C PRO A 99 1.65 14.95 -0.42
N ASP A 100 2.22 14.41 -1.50
CA ASP A 100 1.50 13.51 -2.41
C ASP A 100 1.08 12.17 -1.78
N VAL A 101 1.77 11.72 -0.73
CA VAL A 101 1.37 10.55 0.06
C VAL A 101 0.43 10.98 1.18
N ALA A 102 0.78 12.03 1.91
CA ALA A 102 0.05 12.52 3.07
C ALA A 102 -1.42 12.87 2.74
N ARG A 103 -1.68 13.41 1.55
CA ARG A 103 -3.06 13.71 1.10
C ARG A 103 -3.97 12.48 1.09
N TYR A 104 -3.45 11.29 0.77
CA TYR A 104 -4.24 10.06 0.77
C TYR A 104 -4.58 9.59 2.18
N PHE A 105 -3.63 9.69 3.12
CA PHE A 105 -3.90 9.40 4.52
C PHE A 105 -4.96 10.35 5.09
N ALA A 106 -4.84 11.65 4.79
CA ALA A 106 -5.84 12.64 5.19
C ALA A 106 -7.22 12.36 4.58
N ARG A 107 -7.28 12.08 3.27
CA ARG A 107 -8.52 11.74 2.54
C ARG A 107 -9.23 10.54 3.15
N LEU A 108 -8.47 9.51 3.52
CA LEU A 108 -8.99 8.26 4.09
C LEU A 108 -9.22 8.33 5.61
N GLY A 109 -8.85 9.43 6.27
CA GLY A 109 -8.94 9.56 7.74
C GLY A 109 -8.02 8.59 8.49
N ILE A 110 -6.94 8.12 7.87
CA ILE A 110 -6.01 7.14 8.46
C ILE A 110 -4.86 7.91 9.14
N PRO A 111 -4.55 7.62 10.42
CA PRO A 111 -3.38 8.21 11.06
C PRO A 111 -2.11 7.70 10.38
N ARG A 112 -1.19 8.63 10.08
CA ARG A 112 0.13 8.28 9.57
C ARG A 112 0.98 7.70 10.71
N PRO A 113 1.67 6.56 10.49
CA PRO A 113 2.61 5.97 11.45
C PRO A 113 3.87 6.82 11.63
#